data_AF-A0A7S4SQ05-F1
#
_entry.id   AF-A0A7S4SQ05-F1
#
_cell.length_a   1.000
_cell.length_b   1.000
_cell.length_c   1.000
_cell.angle_alpha   90.00
_cell.angle_beta   90.00
_cell.angle_gamma   90.00
#
_symmetry.space_group_name_H-M   'P 1'
#
loop_
_entity.id
_entity.type
_entity.pdbx_description
1 polymer ?
#
loop_
_entity_poly.entity_id
_entity_poly.type
_entity_poly.pdbx_seq_one_letter_code
_entity_poly.pdbx_strand_id
1 'polypeptide(L)'
;TPPLSLLLMAAAGAIMSLAHKFVTSPQGSAQGFCNVIKLGTFCRTVVWPCLPPLLMYQYIRAKDEDYYATEVLYYKSGSKDHKAFYDTSRIGGSGHWRLQQDLETIRAAANPE
;
A
#
# COMPACT_ATOMS: atom_id res chain seq x y z
N THR A 1 -9.30 21.67 -12.47
CA THR A 1 -8.16 20.75 -12.31
C THR A 1 -8.72 19.34 -12.15
N PRO A 2 -8.34 18.35 -12.98
CA PRO A 2 -8.90 17.01 -12.85
C PRO A 2 -8.47 16.38 -11.52
N PRO A 3 -9.34 15.56 -10.88
CA PRO A 3 -9.01 14.92 -9.62
C PRO A 3 -7.85 13.93 -9.78
N LEU A 4 -6.98 13.84 -8.78
CA LEU A 4 -5.79 12.99 -8.74
C LEU A 4 -6.07 11.53 -9.16
N SER A 5 -7.27 11.03 -8.85
CA SER A 5 -7.74 9.68 -9.21
C SER A 5 -7.86 9.45 -10.72
N LEU A 6 -8.25 10.46 -11.49
CA LEU A 6 -8.38 10.40 -12.96
C LEU A 6 -7.01 10.35 -13.64
N LEU A 7 -6.03 11.06 -13.09
CA LEU A 7 -4.64 11.05 -13.54
C LEU A 7 -3.97 9.69 -13.30
N LEU A 8 -4.23 9.09 -12.14
CA LEU A 8 -3.73 7.75 -11.77
C LEU A 8 -4.34 6.65 -12.63
N MET A 9 -5.65 6.72 -12.89
CA MET A 9 -6.36 5.80 -13.79
C MET A 9 -5.91 5.94 -15.25
N ALA A 10 -5.67 7.16 -15.73
CA ALA A 10 -5.14 7.40 -17.07
C ALA A 10 -3.69 6.88 -17.23
N ALA A 11 -2.85 7.08 -16.21
CA ALA A 11 -1.50 6.52 -16.18
C ALA A 11 -1.51 4.99 -16.16
N ALA A 12 -2.38 4.38 -15.34
CA ALA A 12 -2.57 2.93 -15.29
C ALA A 12 -3.06 2.38 -16.64
N GLY A 13 -4.00 3.06 -17.31
CA GLY A 13 -4.48 2.68 -18.64
C GLY A 13 -3.41 2.77 -19.72
N ALA A 14 -2.55 3.79 -19.67
CA ALA A 14 -1.41 3.94 -20.59
C ALA A 14 -0.37 2.82 -20.39
N ILE A 15 -0.05 2.49 -19.13
CA ILE A 15 0.87 1.41 -18.78
C ILE A 15 0.28 0.05 -19.20
N MET A 16 -1.01 -0.18 -18.99
CA MET A 16 -1.70 -1.42 -19.35
C MET A 16 -1.78 -1.59 -20.88
N SER A 17 -2.03 -0.51 -21.62
CA SER A 17 -2.04 -0.52 -23.10
C SER A 17 -0.64 -0.79 -23.67
N LEU A 18 0.40 -0.20 -23.08
CA LEU A 18 1.79 -0.50 -23.42
C LEU A 18 2.16 -1.95 -23.08
N ALA A 19 1.82 -2.42 -21.88
CA ALA A 19 2.06 -3.80 -21.46
C ALA A 19 1.34 -4.80 -22.38
N HIS A 20 0.09 -4.53 -22.75
CA HIS A 20 -0.66 -5.35 -23.69
C HIS A 20 0.02 -5.40 -25.06
N LYS A 21 0.52 -4.26 -25.58
CA LYS A 21 1.28 -4.20 -26.84
C LYS A 21 2.62 -4.92 -26.78
N PHE A 22 3.30 -4.94 -25.62
CA PHE A 22 4.53 -5.71 -25.41
C PHE A 22 4.26 -7.22 -25.29
N VAL A 23 3.14 -7.62 -24.70
CA VAL A 23 2.71 -9.03 -24.58
C VAL A 23 2.15 -9.58 -25.89
N THR A 24 1.48 -8.76 -26.70
CA THR A 24 0.82 -9.19 -27.95
C THR A 24 1.63 -8.90 -29.21
N SER A 25 2.91 -8.51 -29.11
CA SER A 25 3.77 -8.35 -30.30
C SER A 25 3.85 -9.69 -31.05
N PRO A 26 3.74 -9.69 -32.40
CA PRO A 26 3.63 -10.92 -33.16
C PRO A 26 4.87 -11.78 -32.95
N GLN A 27 4.66 -13.00 -32.46
CA GLN A 27 5.65 -14.07 -32.32
C GLN A 27 6.12 -14.61 -33.68
N GLY A 28 6.28 -13.76 -34.69
CA GLY A 28 6.62 -14.14 -36.07
C GLY A 28 8.06 -13.84 -36.48
N SER A 29 8.82 -13.07 -35.68
CA SER A 29 10.22 -12.75 -35.99
C SER A 29 11.16 -13.18 -34.85
N ALA A 30 12.34 -13.70 -35.21
CA ALA A 30 13.36 -14.11 -34.24
C ALA A 30 13.73 -12.97 -33.27
N GLN A 31 13.66 -11.73 -33.73
CA GLN A 31 13.92 -10.54 -32.92
C GLN A 31 12.88 -10.33 -31.81
N GLY A 32 11.60 -10.62 -32.07
CA GLY A 32 10.53 -10.56 -31.06
C GLY A 32 10.75 -11.58 -29.93
N PHE A 33 11.12 -12.81 -30.28
CA PHE A 33 11.46 -13.85 -29.30
C PHE A 33 12.66 -13.47 -28.43
N CYS A 34 13.73 -12.94 -29.03
CA CYS A 34 14.90 -12.46 -28.28
C CYS A 34 14.55 -11.32 -27.31
N ASN A 35 13.64 -10.41 -27.70
CA ASN A 35 13.23 -9.31 -26.83
C ASN A 35 12.39 -9.77 -25.64
N VAL A 36 11.51 -10.78 -25.81
CA VAL A 36 10.76 -11.38 -24.68
C VAL A 36 11.70 -12.07 -23.70
N ILE A 37 12.71 -12.80 -24.20
CA ILE A 37 13.72 -13.44 -23.33
C ILE A 37 14.53 -12.38 -22.57
N LYS A 38 14.97 -11.30 -23.23
CA LYS A 38 15.68 -10.19 -22.58
C LYS A 38 14.84 -9.52 -21.49
N LEU A 39 13.55 -9.31 -21.76
CA LEU A 39 12.60 -8.75 -20.79
C LEU A 39 12.41 -9.70 -19.59
N GLY A 40 12.25 -11.00 -19.84
CA GLY A 40 12.14 -12.02 -18.80
C GLY A 40 13.38 -12.08 -17.90
N THR A 41 14.57 -11.98 -18.49
CA THR A 41 15.84 -11.92 -17.74
C THR A 41 15.92 -10.64 -16.90
N PHE A 42 15.61 -9.48 -17.48
CA PHE A 42 15.59 -8.20 -16.75
C PHE A 42 14.63 -8.21 -15.55
N CYS A 43 13.44 -8.80 -15.72
CA CYS A 43 12.47 -8.90 -14.63
C CYS A 43 13.00 -9.78 -13.48
N ARG A 44 13.75 -10.85 -13.78
CA ARG A 44 14.37 -11.70 -12.75
C ARG A 44 15.59 -11.06 -12.09
N THR A 45 16.41 -10.33 -12.83
CA THR A 45 17.70 -9.83 -12.31
C THR A 45 17.62 -8.43 -11.71
N VAL A 46 16.68 -7.60 -12.14
CA VAL A 46 16.57 -6.21 -11.70
C VAL A 46 15.29 -5.97 -10.91
N VAL A 47 14.14 -6.38 -11.44
CA VAL A 47 12.85 -6.08 -10.79
C VAL A 47 12.68 -6.88 -9.51
N TRP A 48 12.91 -8.20 -9.53
CA TRP A 48 12.74 -9.05 -8.35
C TRP A 48 13.64 -8.71 -7.17
N PRO A 49 14.92 -8.34 -7.35
CA PRO A 49 15.76 -7.91 -6.22
C PRO A 49 15.40 -6.51 -5.69
N CYS A 50 14.93 -5.59 -6.55
CA CYS A 50 14.62 -4.22 -6.14
C CYS A 50 13.21 -4.05 -5.58
N LEU A 51 12.27 -4.93 -5.92
CA LEU A 51 10.87 -4.83 -5.50
C LEU A 51 10.65 -5.07 -4.00
N PRO A 52 11.25 -6.10 -3.35
CA PRO A 52 11.09 -6.32 -1.91
C PRO A 52 11.63 -5.16 -1.06
N PRO A 53 12.83 -4.59 -1.30
CA PRO A 53 13.29 -3.40 -0.59
C PRO A 53 12.37 -2.19 -0.77
N LEU A 54 11.83 -1.99 -1.97
CA LEU A 54 10.94 -0.87 -2.25
C LEU A 54 9.59 -1.01 -1.52
N LEU A 55 9.01 -2.21 -1.51
CA LEU A 55 7.81 -2.51 -0.75
C LEU A 55 8.05 -2.40 0.76
N MET A 56 9.19 -2.89 1.24
CA MET A 56 9.58 -2.76 2.65
C MET A 56 9.71 -1.29 3.04
N TYR A 57 10.33 -0.46 2.20
CA TYR A 57 10.44 0.97 2.43
C TYR A 57 9.07 1.65 2.54
N GLN A 58 8.15 1.36 1.62
CA GLN A 58 6.78 1.88 1.69
C GLN A 58 6.03 1.39 2.93
N TYR A 59 6.22 0.13 3.31
CA TYR A 59 5.64 -0.44 4.53
C TYR A 59 6.15 0.27 5.79
N ILE A 60 7.46 0.49 5.90
CA ILE A 60 8.05 1.19 7.05
C ILE A 60 7.50 2.62 7.13
N ARG A 61 7.43 3.34 6.00
CA ARG A 61 6.87 4.69 5.96
C ARG A 61 5.41 4.74 6.43
N ALA A 62 4.57 3.83 5.94
CA ALA A 62 3.18 3.75 6.37
C ALA A 62 3.06 3.42 7.86
N LYS A 63 3.89 2.49 8.36
CA LYS A 63 3.90 2.14 9.78
C LYS A 63 4.40 3.25 10.68
N ASP A 64 5.42 3.98 10.26
CA ASP A 64 5.95 5.13 11.00
C ASP A 64 4.89 6.22 11.18
N GLU A 65 4.12 6.50 10.12
CA GLU A 65 2.99 7.44 10.18
C GLU A 65 1.87 6.96 11.12
N ASP A 66 1.51 5.67 11.09
CA ASP A 66 0.53 5.07 12.01
C ASP A 66 0.98 5.21 13.49
N TYR A 67 2.23 4.87 13.79
CA TYR A 67 2.75 4.95 15.15
C TYR A 67 2.84 6.39 15.64
N TYR A 68 3.29 7.31 14.80
CA TYR A 68 3.33 8.74 15.15
C TYR A 68 1.94 9.26 15.53
N ALA A 69 0.89 8.88 14.79
CA ALA A 69 -0.48 9.26 15.14
C ALA A 69 -0.89 8.73 16.52
N THR A 70 -0.55 7.48 16.86
CA THR A 70 -0.84 6.92 18.18
C THR A 70 -0.11 7.62 19.31
N GLU A 71 1.15 8.01 19.10
CA GLU A 71 1.93 8.75 20.10
C GLU A 71 1.31 10.11 20.37
N VAL A 72 0.97 10.87 19.32
CA VAL A 72 0.30 12.17 19.45
C VAL A 72 -1.03 12.04 20.19
N LEU A 73 -1.79 10.99 19.90
CA LEU A 73 -3.08 10.73 20.54
C LEU A 73 -2.90 10.39 22.02
N TYR A 74 -1.91 9.56 22.35
CA TYR A 74 -1.54 9.25 23.74
C TYR A 74 -1.12 10.52 24.50
N TYR A 75 -0.20 11.31 23.94
CA TYR A 75 0.27 12.56 24.55
C TYR A 75 -0.87 13.56 24.82
N LYS A 76 -1.83 13.67 23.91
CA LYS A 76 -2.98 14.57 24.07
C LYS A 76 -4.07 14.02 24.99
N SER A 77 -4.18 12.70 25.14
CA SER A 77 -5.22 12.07 25.95
C SER A 77 -5.06 12.28 27.47
N GLY A 78 -3.83 12.57 27.94
CA GLY A 78 -3.52 12.63 29.37
C GLY A 78 -3.64 11.28 30.10
N SER A 79 -3.86 10.19 29.38
CA SER A 79 -3.98 8.83 29.93
C SER A 79 -2.61 8.28 30.33
N LYS A 80 -2.58 7.47 31.40
CA LYS A 80 -1.38 6.75 31.85
C LYS A 80 -1.31 5.31 31.31
N ASP A 81 -2.39 4.84 30.68
CA ASP A 81 -2.53 3.47 30.21
C ASP A 81 -2.09 3.35 28.74
N HIS A 82 -0.80 3.12 28.53
CA HIS A 82 -0.22 2.91 27.20
C HIS A 82 -0.84 1.73 26.43
N LYS A 83 -1.19 0.63 27.13
CA LYS A 83 -1.83 -0.55 26.53
C LYS A 83 -3.24 -0.28 25.98
N ALA A 84 -3.89 0.81 26.39
CA ALA A 84 -5.19 1.18 25.86
C ALA A 84 -5.09 1.67 24.40
N PHE A 85 -3.94 2.21 23.99
CA PHE A 85 -3.72 2.78 22.66
C PHE A 85 -3.09 1.77 21.69
N TYR A 86 -2.12 0.99 22.17
CA TYR A 86 -1.49 -0.05 21.37
C TYR A 86 -1.09 -1.25 22.23
N ASP A 87 -1.76 -2.38 22.00
CA ASP A 87 -1.51 -3.65 22.70
C ASP A 87 -1.00 -4.73 21.73
N THR A 88 0.30 -5.01 21.77
CA THR A 88 0.94 -6.03 20.92
C THR A 88 0.58 -7.47 21.32
N SER A 89 -0.04 -7.68 22.49
CA SER A 89 -0.50 -9.00 22.92
C SER A 89 -1.83 -9.41 22.26
N ARG A 90 -2.50 -8.48 21.59
CA ARG A 90 -3.76 -8.74 20.87
C ARG A 90 -3.51 -9.51 19.58
N ILE A 91 -4.35 -10.53 19.36
CA ILE A 91 -4.24 -11.43 18.22
C ILE A 91 -4.54 -10.67 16.92
N GLY A 92 -3.80 -11.01 15.84
CA GLY A 92 -4.13 -10.58 14.49
C GLY A 92 -3.84 -9.09 14.18
N GLY A 93 -2.93 -8.45 14.90
CA GLY A 93 -2.58 -7.04 14.65
C GLY A 93 -3.67 -6.05 15.09
N SER A 94 -4.62 -6.49 15.92
CA SER A 94 -5.69 -5.67 16.50
C SER A 94 -5.24 -4.83 17.70
N GLY A 95 -3.96 -4.42 17.74
CA GLY A 95 -3.40 -3.69 18.88
C GLY A 95 -4.11 -2.35 19.17
N HIS A 96 -4.75 -1.76 18.16
CA HIS A 96 -5.53 -0.53 18.24
C HIS A 96 -7.03 -0.75 18.57
N TRP A 97 -7.40 -1.92 19.12
CA TRP A 97 -8.79 -2.33 19.32
C TRP A 97 -9.68 -1.27 20.00
N ARG A 98 -9.15 -0.56 20.99
CA ARG A 98 -9.92 0.44 21.74
C ARG A 98 -10.18 1.70 20.92
N LEU A 99 -9.21 2.12 20.14
CA LEU A 99 -9.35 3.25 19.22
C LEU A 99 -10.37 2.94 18.12
N GLN A 100 -10.40 1.70 17.62
CA GLN A 100 -11.43 1.24 16.68
C GLN A 100 -12.83 1.25 17.32
N GLN A 101 -12.94 0.80 18.57
CA GLN A 101 -14.21 0.81 19.31
C GLN A 101 -14.70 2.24 19.59
N ASP A 102 -13.81 3.15 19.98
CA ASP A 102 -14.15 4.55 20.24
C ASP A 102 -14.62 5.24 18.94
N LEU A 103 -13.93 4.98 17.82
CA LEU A 103 -14.35 5.48 16.51
C LEU A 103 -15.70 4.93 16.07
N GLU A 104 -15.99 3.66 16.32
CA GLU A 104 -17.29 3.06 16.00
C GLU A 104 -18.41 3.66 16.88
N THR A 105 -18.11 3.96 18.15
CA THR A 105 -19.05 4.63 19.05
C THR A 105 -19.36 6.05 18.57
N ILE A 106 -18.35 6.80 18.15
CA ILE A 106 -18.52 8.14 17.56
C ILE A 106 -19.32 8.04 16.26
N ARG A 107 -19.04 7.07 15.40
CA ARG A 107 -19.76 6.83 14.15
C ARG A 107 -21.24 6.53 14.39
N ALA A 108 -21.54 5.67 15.36
CA ALA A 108 -22.91 5.31 15.75
C ALA A 108 -23.65 6.51 16.35
N ALA A 109 -22.98 7.34 17.16
CA ALA A 109 -23.55 8.57 17.69
C ALA A 109 -23.79 9.64 16.61
N ALA A 110 -22.92 9.72 15.60
CA ALA A 110 -23.01 10.69 14.51
C ALA A 110 -24.04 10.31 13.43
N ASN A 111 -24.31 9.01 13.26
CA ASN A 111 -25.35 8.49 12.37
C ASN A 111 -26.43 7.79 13.20
N PRO A 112 -27.28 8.53 13.94
CA PRO A 112 -28.45 7.95 14.56
C PRO A 112 -29.38 7.48 13.44
N GLU A 113 -29.48 6.17 13.27
CA GLU A 113 -30.54 5.52 12.50
C GLU A 113 -31.90 5.62 13.22
#